data_AF-A0A927YMF1-F1
#
_entry.id   AF-A0A927YMF1-F1
#
_cell.length_a   1.000
_cell.length_b   1.000
_cell.length_c   1.000
_cell.angle_alpha   90.00
_cell.angle_beta   90.00
_cell.angle_gamma   90.00
#
_symmetry.space_group_name_H-M   'P 1'
#
loop_
_entity.id
_entity.type
_entity.pdbx_description
1 polymer ?
#
loop_
_entity_poly.entity_id
_entity_poly.type
_entity_poly.pdbx_seq_one_letter_code
_entity_poly.pdbx_strand_id
1 'polypeptide(L)'
;MSGNVKRRKHNRKRRNRLLRIGVVAIFIAVASVGAYFYYDYSSRVYDKCVVELGGSVSATDFLKKESNTAEFTADTVISTEKAGVYKVGIQSGFYTYECTLEVDDTVAPELQVKDLTRTKEEIPTAADFVESVSDLSGDVTVYFGEAISFDNYGKIDVTIVAEDPSGNKTQANAVLNLVEEYDIEPPVIEGQLNKTVYVGDGVSFKNGISVTDNVDTDIELQVDSSQVDLNTPGEYNIVYTAVDSMGNMDLAEGVVTVIEQTYTEDEVYALADEVLADIITEDMSDYDKAHAIYVWVQGNIGYSESDDSGDWLKGAYDGLKNRHGDCYNYFAVSKALLTRAGIKNGDIEIIPTATRHHYWNVIDCGEGWRHFDTTPRTDKSFKGFYITDEELMEYSNQHYRSHNYDREVYTYFNE
;
A
#
# COMPACT_ATOMS: atom_id res chain seq x y z
N MET A 1 -132.69 -8.78 26.86
CA MET A 1 -131.31 -8.71 27.41
C MET A 1 -130.29 -9.62 26.67
N SER A 2 -130.31 -9.74 25.33
CA SER A 2 -129.44 -10.72 24.59
C SER A 2 -128.29 -10.09 23.77
N GLY A 3 -128.34 -8.80 23.44
CA GLY A 3 -127.31 -8.12 22.64
C GLY A 3 -125.98 -7.84 23.37
N ASN A 4 -125.98 -7.77 24.72
CA ASN A 4 -124.81 -7.35 25.50
C ASN A 4 -123.77 -8.47 25.77
N VAL A 5 -124.17 -9.75 25.65
CA VAL A 5 -123.29 -10.90 26.00
C VAL A 5 -122.42 -11.35 24.81
N LYS A 6 -122.95 -11.36 23.57
CA LYS A 6 -122.16 -11.69 22.36
C LYS A 6 -121.10 -10.63 22.05
N ARG A 7 -121.41 -9.34 22.24
CA ARG A 7 -120.48 -8.21 22.07
C ARG A 7 -119.32 -8.28 23.09
N ARG A 8 -119.61 -8.69 24.34
CA ARG A 8 -118.60 -8.93 25.39
C ARG A 8 -117.65 -10.11 25.08
N LYS A 9 -118.16 -11.24 24.56
CA LYS A 9 -117.32 -12.42 24.19
C LYS A 9 -116.42 -12.15 22.98
N HIS A 10 -116.91 -11.45 21.95
CA HIS A 10 -116.11 -11.04 20.78
C HIS A 10 -115.02 -10.03 21.18
N ASN A 11 -115.35 -9.05 22.04
CA ASN A 11 -114.37 -8.09 22.56
C ASN A 11 -113.32 -8.78 23.44
N ARG A 12 -113.68 -9.82 24.22
CA ARG A 12 -112.71 -10.60 25.03
C ARG A 12 -111.76 -11.46 24.18
N LYS A 13 -112.23 -12.11 23.11
CA LYS A 13 -111.37 -12.83 22.15
C LYS A 13 -110.45 -11.88 21.36
N ARG A 14 -110.97 -10.73 20.90
CA ARG A 14 -110.17 -9.68 20.21
C ARG A 14 -109.12 -9.09 21.15
N ARG A 15 -109.49 -8.80 22.41
CA ARG A 15 -108.57 -8.32 23.46
C ARG A 15 -107.49 -9.34 23.80
N ASN A 16 -107.83 -10.63 23.95
CA ASN A 16 -106.82 -11.68 24.21
C ASN A 16 -105.91 -11.94 22.99
N ARG A 17 -106.41 -11.79 21.76
CA ARG A 17 -105.59 -11.87 20.53
C ARG A 17 -104.66 -10.66 20.41
N LEU A 18 -105.15 -9.45 20.71
CA LEU A 18 -104.33 -8.23 20.79
C LEU A 18 -103.29 -8.30 21.91
N LEU A 19 -103.62 -8.88 23.07
CA LEU A 19 -102.67 -9.17 24.16
C LEU A 19 -101.59 -10.17 23.72
N ARG A 20 -101.95 -11.27 23.05
CA ARG A 20 -100.96 -12.24 22.54
C ARG A 20 -100.06 -11.65 21.46
N ILE A 21 -100.62 -10.86 20.53
CA ILE A 21 -99.84 -10.13 19.52
C ILE A 21 -98.93 -9.10 20.19
N GLY A 22 -99.41 -8.39 21.20
CA GLY A 22 -98.61 -7.45 22.00
C GLY A 22 -97.47 -8.15 22.74
N VAL A 23 -97.72 -9.30 23.38
CA VAL A 23 -96.69 -10.09 24.06
C VAL A 23 -95.64 -10.64 23.09
N VAL A 24 -96.06 -11.15 21.92
CA VAL A 24 -95.12 -11.62 20.88
C VAL A 24 -94.32 -10.45 20.29
N ALA A 25 -94.95 -9.29 20.06
CA ALA A 25 -94.26 -8.10 19.59
C ALA A 25 -93.24 -7.57 20.63
N ILE A 26 -93.58 -7.62 21.92
CA ILE A 26 -92.64 -7.31 23.02
C ILE A 26 -91.50 -8.33 23.04
N PHE A 27 -91.78 -9.62 22.88
CA PHE A 27 -90.74 -10.66 22.87
C PHE A 27 -89.78 -10.48 21.68
N ILE A 28 -90.29 -10.20 20.48
CA ILE A 28 -89.48 -9.90 19.31
C ILE A 28 -88.66 -8.62 19.53
N ALA A 29 -89.27 -7.57 20.09
CA ALA A 29 -88.54 -6.34 20.40
C ALA A 29 -87.39 -6.57 21.40
N VAL A 30 -87.61 -7.35 22.46
CA VAL A 30 -86.58 -7.73 23.43
C VAL A 30 -85.49 -8.59 22.79
N ALA A 31 -85.85 -9.56 21.95
CA ALA A 31 -84.89 -10.39 21.24
C ALA A 31 -84.05 -9.59 20.24
N SER A 32 -84.65 -8.64 19.50
CA SER A 32 -83.94 -7.75 18.58
C SER A 32 -83.01 -6.79 19.32
N VAL A 33 -83.43 -6.25 20.46
CA VAL A 33 -82.60 -5.41 21.32
C VAL A 33 -81.43 -6.23 21.89
N GLY A 34 -81.68 -7.45 22.35
CA GLY A 34 -80.63 -8.37 22.81
C GLY A 34 -79.65 -8.75 21.71
N ALA A 35 -80.13 -9.05 20.50
CA ALA A 35 -79.29 -9.34 19.34
C ALA A 35 -78.45 -8.13 18.92
N TYR A 36 -79.00 -6.92 18.97
CA TYR A 36 -78.27 -5.69 18.73
C TYR A 36 -77.15 -5.48 19.75
N PHE A 37 -77.43 -5.61 21.05
CA PHE A 37 -76.42 -5.47 22.10
C PHE A 37 -75.34 -6.57 22.02
N TYR A 38 -75.71 -7.80 21.68
CA TYR A 38 -74.74 -8.88 21.47
C TYR A 38 -73.85 -8.64 20.25
N TYR A 39 -74.43 -8.17 19.14
CA TYR A 39 -73.66 -7.79 17.95
C TYR A 39 -72.74 -6.60 18.23
N ASP A 40 -73.26 -5.59 18.92
CA ASP A 40 -72.48 -4.42 19.33
C ASP A 40 -71.32 -4.82 20.25
N TYR A 41 -71.55 -5.71 21.22
CA TYR A 41 -70.51 -6.28 22.08
C TYR A 41 -69.45 -7.07 21.29
N SER A 42 -69.86 -8.07 20.50
CA SER A 42 -68.94 -8.98 19.78
C SER A 42 -68.17 -8.32 18.61
N SER A 43 -68.66 -7.18 18.11
CA SER A 43 -68.02 -6.44 17.01
C SER A 43 -67.13 -5.27 17.44
N ARG A 44 -66.93 -5.06 18.75
CA ARG A 44 -66.14 -3.93 19.28
C ARG A 44 -64.64 -4.20 19.35
N VAL A 45 -64.24 -5.33 19.92
CA VAL A 45 -62.81 -5.66 20.14
C VAL A 45 -62.41 -6.98 19.51
N TYR A 46 -61.14 -7.12 19.16
CA TYR A 46 -60.48 -8.39 18.88
C TYR A 46 -60.20 -9.12 20.20
N ASP A 47 -60.30 -10.45 20.16
CA ASP A 47 -60.01 -11.29 21.33
C ASP A 47 -58.49 -11.39 21.58
N LYS A 48 -57.67 -11.09 20.56
CA LYS A 48 -56.21 -11.17 20.56
C LYS A 48 -55.60 -9.96 19.83
N CYS A 49 -54.52 -9.41 20.38
CA CYS A 49 -53.62 -8.46 19.75
C CYS A 49 -52.19 -9.02 19.83
N VAL A 50 -51.40 -8.87 18.76
CA VAL A 50 -50.00 -9.28 18.71
C VAL A 50 -49.14 -8.03 18.52
N VAL A 51 -48.09 -7.91 19.31
CA VAL A 51 -47.12 -6.81 19.21
C VAL A 51 -45.69 -7.35 19.28
N GLU A 52 -44.76 -6.62 18.69
CA GLU A 52 -43.34 -6.92 18.79
C GLU A 52 -42.80 -6.64 20.20
N LEU A 53 -41.80 -7.41 20.61
CA LEU A 53 -41.02 -7.18 21.83
C LEU A 53 -40.45 -5.75 21.86
N GLY A 54 -40.59 -5.06 23.00
CA GLY A 54 -40.25 -3.64 23.18
C GLY A 54 -41.17 -2.66 22.47
N GLY A 55 -42.15 -3.14 21.71
CA GLY A 55 -43.14 -2.32 21.02
C GLY A 55 -44.09 -1.61 21.98
N SER A 56 -44.79 -0.60 21.48
CA SER A 56 -45.87 0.07 22.23
C SER A 56 -47.21 -0.60 21.96
N VAL A 57 -48.03 -0.74 22.99
CA VAL A 57 -49.42 -1.23 22.87
C VAL A 57 -50.40 -0.30 23.59
N SER A 58 -51.54 -0.09 22.98
CA SER A 58 -52.64 0.74 23.44
C SER A 58 -53.95 -0.05 23.45
N ALA A 59 -54.91 0.35 24.29
CA ALA A 59 -56.21 -0.33 24.34
C ALA A 59 -56.98 -0.21 23.03
N THR A 60 -56.69 0.82 22.23
CA THR A 60 -57.26 1.02 20.90
C THR A 60 -56.78 0.01 19.87
N ASP A 61 -55.62 -0.63 20.07
CA ASP A 61 -55.11 -1.68 19.16
C ASP A 61 -55.98 -2.95 19.18
N PHE A 62 -56.82 -3.08 20.21
CA PHE A 62 -57.82 -4.14 20.32
C PHE A 62 -59.13 -3.81 19.61
N LEU A 63 -59.35 -2.59 19.09
CA LEU A 63 -60.62 -2.22 18.48
C LEU A 63 -60.76 -2.76 17.05
N LYS A 64 -61.93 -3.34 16.75
CA LYS A 64 -62.34 -3.70 15.37
C LYS A 64 -62.79 -2.50 14.55
N LYS A 65 -63.07 -1.36 15.19
CA LYS A 65 -63.54 -0.11 14.57
C LYS A 65 -62.92 1.08 15.28
N GLU A 66 -62.18 1.90 14.53
CA GLU A 66 -61.47 3.07 15.05
C GLU A 66 -62.37 4.17 15.62
N SER A 67 -63.65 4.21 15.23
CA SER A 67 -64.61 5.18 15.75
C SER A 67 -65.02 4.97 17.22
N ASN A 68 -64.65 3.82 17.81
CA ASN A 68 -64.92 3.51 19.22
C ASN A 68 -63.77 4.01 20.10
N THR A 69 -64.04 4.17 21.40
CA THR A 69 -63.01 4.42 22.40
C THR A 69 -62.67 3.15 23.17
N ALA A 70 -61.42 3.03 23.62
CA ALA A 70 -60.97 1.94 24.46
C ALA A 70 -59.93 2.42 25.47
N GLU A 71 -60.02 1.91 26.69
CA GLU A 71 -59.04 2.12 27.76
C GLU A 71 -58.73 0.77 28.43
N PHE A 72 -57.52 0.60 28.94
CA PHE A 72 -57.19 -0.56 29.75
C PHE A 72 -57.90 -0.47 31.11
N THR A 73 -58.33 -1.59 31.66
CA THR A 73 -58.89 -1.62 33.02
C THR A 73 -57.81 -1.33 34.06
N ALA A 74 -58.20 -0.80 35.23
CA ALA A 74 -57.27 -0.35 36.27
C ALA A 74 -56.35 -1.45 36.84
N ASP A 75 -56.74 -2.71 36.71
CA ASP A 75 -56.00 -3.91 37.13
C ASP A 75 -55.08 -4.48 36.04
N THR A 76 -55.13 -3.94 34.83
CA THR A 76 -54.28 -4.38 33.72
C THR A 76 -52.85 -3.87 33.91
N VAL A 77 -51.89 -4.80 33.98
CA VAL A 77 -50.45 -4.52 33.98
C VAL A 77 -49.87 -4.99 32.66
N ILE A 78 -49.24 -4.08 31.91
CA ILE A 78 -48.70 -4.35 30.57
C ILE A 78 -47.20 -4.21 30.61
N SER A 79 -46.51 -5.21 30.05
CA SER A 79 -45.08 -5.12 29.75
C SER A 79 -44.86 -5.78 28.40
N THR A 80 -44.26 -5.03 27.48
CA THR A 80 -43.80 -5.52 26.18
C THR A 80 -42.31 -5.86 26.20
N GLU A 81 -41.66 -5.75 27.36
CA GLU A 81 -40.22 -6.03 27.57
C GLU A 81 -39.91 -7.53 27.68
N LYS A 82 -40.95 -8.39 27.69
CA LYS A 82 -40.81 -9.84 27.79
C LYS A 82 -41.79 -10.51 26.84
N ALA A 83 -41.27 -11.37 25.99
CA ALA A 83 -42.09 -12.19 25.10
C ALA A 83 -43.03 -13.08 25.93
N GLY A 84 -44.25 -13.28 25.42
CA GLY A 84 -45.23 -14.11 26.09
C GLY A 84 -46.68 -13.65 25.91
N VAL A 85 -47.57 -14.37 26.59
CA VAL A 85 -49.02 -14.19 26.47
C VAL A 85 -49.60 -13.62 27.76
N TYR A 86 -50.21 -12.45 27.65
CA TYR A 86 -50.76 -11.68 28.77
C TYR A 86 -52.27 -11.52 28.64
N LYS A 87 -52.97 -11.53 29.78
CA LYS A 87 -54.39 -11.17 29.82
C LYS A 87 -54.53 -9.67 30.09
N VAL A 88 -55.33 -8.99 29.28
CA VAL A 88 -55.59 -7.56 29.41
C VAL A 88 -57.09 -7.29 29.45
N GLY A 89 -57.51 -6.42 30.37
CA GLY A 89 -58.88 -5.94 30.43
C GLY A 89 -59.05 -4.71 29.54
N ILE A 90 -60.01 -4.75 28.61
CA ILE A 90 -60.34 -3.63 27.71
C ILE A 90 -61.72 -3.11 28.05
N GLN A 91 -61.83 -1.82 28.38
CA GLN A 91 -63.11 -1.13 28.54
C GLN A 91 -63.42 -0.33 27.27
N SER A 92 -64.55 -0.62 26.61
CA SER A 92 -65.04 0.15 25.47
C SER A 92 -66.52 0.48 25.65
N GLY A 93 -66.81 1.77 25.85
CA GLY A 93 -68.14 2.22 26.25
C GLY A 93 -68.55 1.66 27.61
N PHE A 94 -69.68 0.94 27.64
CA PHE A 94 -70.20 0.29 28.87
C PHE A 94 -69.77 -1.17 29.02
N TYR A 95 -68.94 -1.69 28.11
CA TYR A 95 -68.51 -3.09 28.12
C TYR A 95 -67.07 -3.23 28.55
N THR A 96 -66.80 -4.35 29.21
CA THR A 96 -65.46 -4.78 29.58
C THR A 96 -65.20 -6.14 28.95
N TYR A 97 -64.01 -6.31 28.38
CA TYR A 97 -63.56 -7.52 27.70
C TYR A 97 -62.28 -8.02 28.36
N GLU A 98 -62.14 -9.33 28.48
CA GLU A 98 -60.84 -9.95 28.72
C GLU A 98 -60.26 -10.37 27.38
N CYS A 99 -59.18 -9.70 26.97
CA CYS A 99 -58.47 -9.96 25.73
C CYS A 99 -57.09 -10.56 26.01
N THR A 100 -56.46 -11.08 24.97
CA THR A 100 -55.10 -11.61 25.01
C THR A 100 -54.15 -10.67 24.28
N LEU A 101 -53.07 -10.26 24.94
CA LEU A 101 -51.91 -9.64 24.31
C LEU A 101 -50.83 -10.70 24.14
N GLU A 102 -50.37 -10.92 22.92
CA GLU A 102 -49.20 -11.74 22.62
C GLU A 102 -48.05 -10.80 22.24
N VAL A 103 -46.95 -10.91 22.96
CA VAL A 103 -45.71 -10.21 22.67
C VAL A 103 -44.79 -11.23 22.00
N ASP A 104 -44.67 -11.12 20.69
CA ASP A 104 -43.80 -11.95 19.86
C ASP A 104 -42.50 -11.22 19.61
N ASP A 105 -41.42 -11.97 19.45
CA ASP A 105 -40.12 -11.44 19.08
C ASP A 105 -39.76 -11.99 17.70
N THR A 106 -39.76 -11.11 16.71
CA THR A 106 -39.46 -11.45 15.30
C THR A 106 -38.14 -10.85 14.82
N VAL A 107 -37.41 -10.17 15.71
CA VAL A 107 -36.18 -9.46 15.38
C VAL A 107 -35.00 -10.37 15.68
N ALA A 108 -34.10 -10.54 14.70
CA ALA A 108 -32.89 -11.32 14.91
C ALA A 108 -31.83 -10.54 15.70
N PRO A 109 -30.96 -11.22 16.46
CA PRO A 109 -29.86 -10.58 17.17
C PRO A 109 -28.95 -9.74 16.28
N GLU A 110 -28.44 -8.63 16.80
CA GLU A 110 -27.31 -7.92 16.20
C GLU A 110 -26.01 -8.66 16.53
N LEU A 111 -25.19 -8.94 15.51
CA LEU A 111 -23.93 -9.70 15.65
C LEU A 111 -22.78 -9.00 14.91
N GLN A 112 -21.67 -8.79 15.61
CA GLN A 112 -20.39 -8.39 15.04
C GLN A 112 -19.32 -9.42 15.43
N VAL A 113 -18.46 -9.76 14.47
CA VAL A 113 -17.42 -10.77 14.62
C VAL A 113 -16.05 -10.20 14.28
N LYS A 114 -15.02 -10.83 14.82
CA LYS A 114 -13.61 -10.54 14.58
C LYS A 114 -12.89 -11.79 14.12
N ASP A 115 -11.83 -11.59 13.35
CA ASP A 115 -10.89 -12.65 12.98
C ASP A 115 -10.02 -13.04 14.17
N LEU A 116 -9.52 -14.27 14.17
CA LEU A 116 -8.66 -14.81 15.21
C LEU A 116 -7.43 -15.49 14.61
N THR A 117 -6.31 -15.44 15.34
CA THR A 117 -5.14 -16.28 15.12
C THR A 117 -4.93 -17.18 16.34
N ARG A 118 -4.79 -18.49 16.14
CA ARG A 118 -4.62 -19.48 17.24
C ARG A 118 -3.70 -20.62 16.84
N THR A 119 -3.16 -21.32 17.84
CA THR A 119 -2.47 -22.60 17.64
C THR A 119 -3.43 -23.78 17.80
N LYS A 120 -3.02 -24.99 17.42
CA LYS A 120 -3.82 -26.22 17.63
C LYS A 120 -4.05 -26.58 19.10
N GLU A 121 -3.28 -26.00 20.01
CA GLU A 121 -3.44 -26.21 21.45
C GLU A 121 -4.62 -25.41 22.01
N GLU A 122 -5.05 -24.35 21.31
CA GLU A 122 -6.12 -23.45 21.71
C GLU A 122 -7.20 -23.36 20.62
N ILE A 123 -7.96 -24.46 20.43
CA ILE A 123 -9.06 -24.47 19.47
C ILE A 123 -10.18 -23.52 19.95
N PRO A 124 -10.53 -22.48 19.17
CA PRO A 124 -11.52 -21.50 19.58
C PRO A 124 -12.95 -22.04 19.51
N THR A 125 -13.81 -21.50 20.35
CA THR A 125 -15.26 -21.63 20.27
C THR A 125 -15.85 -20.54 19.39
N ALA A 126 -17.10 -20.71 18.94
CA ALA A 126 -17.80 -19.69 18.16
C ALA A 126 -17.93 -18.35 18.91
N ALA A 127 -17.98 -18.40 20.25
CA ALA A 127 -18.05 -17.21 21.10
C ALA A 127 -16.75 -16.37 21.07
N ASP A 128 -15.59 -16.98 20.83
CA ASP A 128 -14.31 -16.27 20.79
C ASP A 128 -14.20 -15.31 19.60
N PHE A 129 -14.94 -15.61 18.52
CA PHE A 129 -15.05 -14.76 17.33
C PHE A 129 -16.02 -13.59 17.51
N VAL A 130 -16.80 -13.55 18.60
CA VAL A 130 -17.79 -12.48 18.81
C VAL A 130 -17.09 -11.22 19.32
N GLU A 131 -17.25 -10.12 18.60
CA GLU A 131 -16.87 -8.78 19.05
C GLU A 131 -18.02 -8.13 19.84
N SER A 132 -19.25 -8.23 19.33
CA SER A 132 -20.46 -7.86 20.06
C SER A 132 -21.66 -8.69 19.61
N VAL A 133 -22.55 -8.97 20.55
CA VAL A 133 -23.84 -9.60 20.28
C VAL A 133 -24.89 -9.01 21.22
N SER A 134 -26.05 -8.65 20.68
CA SER A 134 -27.15 -8.11 21.47
C SER A 134 -28.49 -8.41 20.85
N ASP A 135 -29.46 -8.68 21.70
CA ASP A 135 -30.87 -8.82 21.32
C ASP A 135 -31.76 -8.32 22.45
N LEU A 136 -32.98 -7.88 22.12
CA LEU A 136 -33.93 -7.36 23.10
C LEU A 136 -34.50 -8.48 24.00
N SER A 137 -34.58 -9.71 23.50
CA SER A 137 -34.98 -10.90 24.27
C SER A 137 -33.90 -11.33 25.29
N GLY A 138 -32.68 -10.82 25.14
CA GLY A 138 -31.57 -11.02 26.06
C GLY A 138 -30.67 -12.20 25.69
N ASP A 139 -31.06 -13.41 26.09
CA ASP A 139 -30.19 -14.60 26.04
C ASP A 139 -29.95 -15.11 24.60
N VAL A 140 -28.83 -14.72 23.99
CA VAL A 140 -28.43 -15.16 22.65
C VAL A 140 -27.48 -16.35 22.71
N THR A 141 -27.78 -17.41 21.96
CA THR A 141 -26.92 -18.59 21.78
C THR A 141 -26.03 -18.41 20.55
N VAL A 142 -24.73 -18.68 20.69
CA VAL A 142 -23.74 -18.55 19.59
C VAL A 142 -23.10 -19.89 19.26
N TYR A 143 -23.05 -20.25 17.98
CA TYR A 143 -22.46 -21.51 17.49
C TYR A 143 -21.92 -21.38 16.05
N PHE A 144 -21.14 -22.38 15.61
CA PHE A 144 -20.65 -22.45 14.23
C PHE A 144 -21.75 -22.94 13.29
N GLY A 145 -21.96 -22.24 12.18
CA GLY A 145 -22.99 -22.59 11.19
C GLY A 145 -22.75 -23.91 10.48
N GLU A 146 -21.49 -24.32 10.38
CA GLU A 146 -21.05 -25.58 9.78
C GLU A 146 -19.97 -26.26 10.64
N ALA A 147 -19.72 -27.55 10.39
CA ALA A 147 -18.65 -28.28 11.06
C ALA A 147 -17.28 -27.84 10.52
N ILE A 148 -16.37 -27.48 11.42
CA ILE A 148 -15.03 -26.99 11.07
C ILE A 148 -13.99 -28.09 11.35
N SER A 149 -13.06 -28.30 10.43
CA SER A 149 -11.84 -29.09 10.66
C SER A 149 -10.68 -28.16 10.99
N PHE A 150 -9.93 -28.51 12.04
CA PHE A 150 -8.73 -27.79 12.50
C PHE A 150 -7.45 -28.59 12.18
N ASP A 151 -7.50 -29.52 11.22
CA ASP A 151 -6.40 -30.45 10.95
C ASP A 151 -5.24 -29.79 10.20
N ASN A 152 -5.52 -28.75 9.42
CA ASN A 152 -4.54 -28.06 8.58
C ASN A 152 -4.34 -26.63 9.06
N TYR A 153 -3.09 -26.17 9.07
CA TYR A 153 -2.74 -24.77 9.31
C TYR A 153 -3.15 -23.88 8.14
N GLY A 154 -3.28 -22.58 8.40
CA GLY A 154 -3.66 -21.54 7.44
C GLY A 154 -4.99 -20.89 7.76
N LYS A 155 -5.52 -20.15 6.77
CA LYS A 155 -6.78 -19.42 6.88
C LYS A 155 -7.97 -20.36 6.66
N ILE A 156 -8.86 -20.38 7.64
CA ILE A 156 -10.10 -21.18 7.66
C ILE A 156 -11.25 -20.20 7.79
N ASP A 157 -12.13 -20.17 6.78
CA ASP A 157 -13.36 -19.38 6.85
C ASP A 157 -14.35 -20.04 7.82
N VAL A 158 -14.90 -19.25 8.74
CA VAL A 158 -15.88 -19.71 9.72
C VAL A 158 -17.14 -18.85 9.65
N THR A 159 -18.30 -19.49 9.76
CA THR A 159 -19.59 -18.80 9.88
C THR A 159 -20.09 -18.90 11.31
N ILE A 160 -20.28 -17.75 11.94
CA ILE A 160 -20.80 -17.63 13.31
C ILE A 160 -22.30 -17.33 13.23
N VAL A 161 -23.09 -18.08 13.98
CA VAL A 161 -24.54 -17.93 14.07
C VAL A 161 -24.92 -17.49 15.47
N ALA A 162 -25.68 -16.40 15.56
CA ALA A 162 -26.34 -15.94 16.78
C ALA A 162 -27.84 -16.25 16.67
N GLU A 163 -28.41 -16.90 17.68
CA GLU A 163 -29.81 -17.31 17.75
C GLU A 163 -30.43 -16.89 19.07
N ASP A 164 -31.53 -16.15 19.01
CA ASP A 164 -32.31 -15.76 20.19
C ASP A 164 -33.23 -16.91 20.69
N PRO A 165 -33.91 -16.75 21.84
CA PRO A 165 -34.84 -17.76 22.36
C PRO A 165 -36.09 -17.99 21.49
N SER A 166 -36.42 -17.04 20.62
CA SER A 166 -37.57 -17.07 19.69
C SER A 166 -37.23 -17.78 18.37
N GLY A 167 -35.95 -18.09 18.15
CA GLY A 167 -35.42 -18.78 16.99
C GLY A 167 -35.03 -17.86 15.82
N ASN A 168 -35.01 -16.53 16.01
CA ASN A 168 -34.49 -15.62 14.99
C ASN A 168 -32.96 -15.68 14.97
N LYS A 169 -32.36 -15.56 13.77
CA LYS A 169 -30.94 -15.84 13.55
C LYS A 169 -30.25 -14.76 12.73
N THR A 170 -29.02 -14.45 13.13
CA THR A 170 -28.07 -13.65 12.35
C THR A 170 -26.80 -14.45 12.13
N GLN A 171 -26.22 -14.32 10.93
CA GLN A 171 -24.97 -14.99 10.56
C GLN A 171 -23.92 -13.96 10.15
N ALA A 172 -22.69 -14.18 10.56
CA ALA A 172 -21.53 -13.38 10.15
C ALA A 172 -20.34 -14.30 9.86
N ASN A 173 -19.51 -13.90 8.90
CA ASN A 173 -18.30 -14.64 8.54
C ASN A 173 -17.08 -14.02 9.21
N ALA A 174 -16.16 -14.87 9.68
CA ALA A 174 -14.85 -14.49 10.20
C ALA A 174 -13.78 -15.46 9.66
N VAL A 175 -12.51 -15.11 9.83
CA VAL A 175 -11.38 -15.96 9.47
C VAL A 175 -10.65 -16.42 10.73
N LEU A 176 -10.43 -17.72 10.82
CA LEU A 176 -9.46 -18.30 11.74
C LEU A 176 -8.15 -18.54 11.01
N ASN A 177 -7.09 -17.84 11.41
CA ASN A 177 -5.73 -18.16 10.99
C ASN A 177 -5.12 -19.16 11.98
N LEU A 178 -5.12 -20.45 11.63
CA LEU A 178 -4.55 -21.50 12.46
C LEU A 178 -3.04 -21.63 12.17
N VAL A 179 -2.21 -21.38 13.16
CA VAL A 179 -0.74 -21.36 13.03
C VAL A 179 -0.09 -22.48 13.85
N GLU A 180 1.11 -22.88 13.46
CA GLU A 180 1.89 -23.87 14.20
C GLU A 180 2.41 -23.28 15.51
N GLU A 181 3.03 -22.10 15.44
CA GLU A 181 3.52 -21.32 16.57
C GLU A 181 2.90 -19.92 16.52
N TYR A 182 2.61 -19.33 17.69
CA TYR A 182 2.07 -17.98 17.80
C TYR A 182 3.22 -17.01 18.06
N ASP A 183 3.67 -16.34 17.01
CA ASP A 183 4.82 -15.46 17.10
C ASP A 183 4.46 -14.04 17.54
N ILE A 184 5.24 -13.52 18.48
CA ILE A 184 5.13 -12.16 19.03
C ILE A 184 6.48 -11.44 19.04
N GLU A 185 7.57 -12.13 18.70
CA GLU A 185 8.89 -11.54 18.63
C GLU A 185 9.06 -10.94 17.23
N PRO A 186 9.60 -9.72 17.11
CA PRO A 186 9.86 -9.14 15.80
C PRO A 186 11.07 -9.80 15.15
N PRO A 187 11.16 -9.74 13.81
CA PRO A 187 12.38 -10.13 13.12
C PRO A 187 13.55 -9.25 13.57
N VAL A 188 14.77 -9.68 13.26
CA VAL A 188 15.99 -8.96 13.60
C VAL A 188 16.76 -8.65 12.32
N ILE A 189 16.96 -7.35 12.05
CA ILE A 189 17.76 -6.86 10.93
C ILE A 189 19.20 -6.58 11.41
N GLU A 190 20.17 -7.30 10.87
CA GLU A 190 21.59 -7.17 11.25
C GLU A 190 22.53 -7.17 10.04
N GLY A 191 23.78 -6.82 10.28
CA GLY A 191 24.85 -6.84 9.28
C GLY A 191 25.32 -5.46 8.85
N GLN A 192 25.70 -5.33 7.58
CA GLN A 192 26.32 -4.11 7.06
C GLN A 192 25.26 -3.08 6.63
N LEU A 193 24.66 -2.38 7.60
CA LEU A 193 23.64 -1.36 7.34
C LEU A 193 24.21 -0.09 6.68
N ASN A 194 25.45 0.26 7.02
CA ASN A 194 26.16 1.42 6.47
C ASN A 194 26.92 1.06 5.19
N LYS A 195 26.90 1.97 4.21
CA LYS A 195 27.58 1.81 2.92
C LYS A 195 28.50 2.99 2.64
N THR A 196 29.58 2.74 1.91
CA THR A 196 30.45 3.80 1.37
C THR A 196 30.65 3.54 -0.10
N VAL A 197 30.41 4.56 -0.93
CA VAL A 197 30.50 4.49 -2.39
C VAL A 197 31.07 5.77 -2.97
N TYR A 198 31.64 5.69 -4.16
CA TYR A 198 32.07 6.87 -4.88
C TYR A 198 30.91 7.51 -5.64
N VAL A 199 31.03 8.81 -5.91
CA VAL A 199 30.07 9.54 -6.75
C VAL A 199 29.86 8.82 -8.08
N GLY A 200 28.59 8.55 -8.42
CA GLY A 200 28.20 7.88 -9.67
C GLY A 200 28.24 6.35 -9.63
N ASP A 201 28.79 5.73 -8.58
CA ASP A 201 28.80 4.27 -8.45
C ASP A 201 27.40 3.70 -8.18
N GLY A 202 27.13 2.53 -8.74
CA GLY A 202 25.95 1.74 -8.38
C GLY A 202 26.13 1.06 -7.01
N VAL A 203 25.05 1.00 -6.21
CA VAL A 203 25.07 0.41 -4.87
C VAL A 203 23.93 -0.59 -4.66
N SER A 204 24.23 -1.71 -4.00
CA SER A 204 23.21 -2.66 -3.53
C SER A 204 23.00 -2.51 -2.02
N PHE A 205 21.89 -1.87 -1.64
CA PHE A 205 21.60 -1.57 -0.23
C PHE A 205 21.36 -2.83 0.61
N LYS A 206 20.84 -3.91 0.02
CA LYS A 206 20.58 -5.17 0.73
C LYS A 206 21.82 -6.04 0.95
N ASN A 207 22.93 -5.76 0.25
CA ASN A 207 24.10 -6.64 0.29
C ASN A 207 24.73 -6.66 1.70
N GLY A 208 25.02 -7.83 2.24
CA GLY A 208 25.62 -7.97 3.57
C GLY A 208 24.68 -7.68 4.74
N ILE A 209 23.37 -7.60 4.50
CA ILE A 209 22.33 -7.53 5.53
C ILE A 209 21.65 -8.89 5.64
N SER A 210 21.37 -9.33 6.86
CA SER A 210 20.60 -10.53 7.19
C SER A 210 19.36 -10.16 7.97
N VAL A 211 18.26 -10.85 7.68
CA VAL A 211 17.04 -10.82 8.48
C VAL A 211 16.84 -12.21 9.06
N THR A 212 16.65 -12.30 10.36
CA THR A 212 16.41 -13.57 11.07
C THR A 212 15.25 -13.41 12.03
N ASP A 213 14.55 -14.50 12.28
CA ASP A 213 13.41 -14.55 13.17
C ASP A 213 13.34 -15.94 13.83
N ASN A 214 12.58 -16.06 14.93
CA ASN A 214 12.45 -17.32 15.67
C ASN A 214 11.53 -18.33 14.98
N VAL A 215 10.51 -17.89 14.22
CA VAL A 215 9.56 -18.78 13.52
C VAL A 215 9.71 -18.66 12.00
N ASP A 216 9.80 -17.44 11.47
CA ASP A 216 9.76 -17.18 10.02
C ASP A 216 11.15 -17.24 9.37
N THR A 217 11.28 -17.96 8.24
CA THR A 217 12.60 -18.14 7.57
C THR A 217 12.81 -17.30 6.31
N ASP A 218 11.73 -16.86 5.65
CA ASP A 218 11.77 -16.20 4.33
C ASP A 218 11.23 -14.76 4.40
N ILE A 219 11.69 -13.98 5.37
CA ILE A 219 11.26 -12.59 5.59
C ILE A 219 11.89 -11.66 4.56
N GLU A 220 11.05 -10.86 3.88
CA GLU A 220 11.50 -9.87 2.91
C GLU A 220 12.03 -8.60 3.61
N LEU A 221 13.26 -8.21 3.27
CA LEU A 221 13.83 -6.91 3.65
C LEU A 221 13.37 -5.81 2.69
N GLN A 222 12.65 -4.82 3.20
CA GLN A 222 12.30 -3.59 2.49
C GLN A 222 13.33 -2.49 2.76
N VAL A 223 13.53 -1.60 1.79
CA VAL A 223 14.54 -0.54 1.87
C VAL A 223 13.94 0.77 1.36
N ASP A 224 13.96 1.81 2.20
CA ASP A 224 13.68 3.19 1.80
C ASP A 224 14.99 3.95 1.62
N SER A 225 15.40 4.11 0.37
CA SER A 225 16.56 4.89 -0.05
C SER A 225 16.18 6.21 -0.72
N SER A 226 14.95 6.71 -0.51
CA SER A 226 14.41 7.88 -1.22
C SER A 226 15.22 9.16 -1.03
N GLN A 227 15.99 9.25 0.06
CA GLN A 227 16.84 10.40 0.38
C GLN A 227 18.28 10.25 -0.13
N VAL A 228 18.66 9.10 -0.68
CA VAL A 228 20.04 8.83 -1.11
C VAL A 228 20.31 9.47 -2.47
N ASP A 229 21.27 10.41 -2.52
CA ASP A 229 21.79 10.98 -3.76
C ASP A 229 23.22 10.47 -4.00
N LEU A 230 23.38 9.62 -5.02
CA LEU A 230 24.68 9.03 -5.37
C LEU A 230 25.56 9.95 -6.23
N ASN A 231 25.06 11.12 -6.63
CA ASN A 231 25.79 12.06 -7.49
C ASN A 231 26.42 13.22 -6.71
N THR A 232 26.07 13.35 -5.43
CA THR A 232 26.56 14.43 -4.58
C THR A 232 27.28 13.83 -3.37
N PRO A 233 28.50 14.27 -3.05
CA PRO A 233 29.18 13.83 -1.83
C PRO A 233 28.38 14.20 -0.58
N GLY A 234 28.25 13.25 0.35
CA GLY A 234 27.46 13.45 1.55
C GLY A 234 27.14 12.16 2.29
N GLU A 235 26.47 12.31 3.42
CA GLU A 235 25.90 11.20 4.18
C GLU A 235 24.38 11.23 4.04
N TYR A 236 23.81 10.09 3.64
CA TYR A 236 22.39 9.96 3.38
C TYR A 236 21.80 8.85 4.22
N ASN A 237 20.71 9.14 4.93
CA ASN A 237 20.02 8.16 5.74
C ASN A 237 19.26 7.17 4.86
N ILE A 238 19.25 5.92 5.28
CA ILE A 238 18.50 4.83 4.67
C ILE A 238 17.80 4.04 5.79
N VAL A 239 16.58 3.59 5.52
CA VAL A 239 15.77 2.82 6.49
C VAL A 239 15.50 1.44 5.91
N TYR A 240 15.70 0.44 6.75
CA TYR A 240 15.43 -0.97 6.47
C TYR A 240 14.26 -1.44 7.32
N THR A 241 13.32 -2.15 6.71
CA THR A 241 12.13 -2.66 7.41
C THR A 241 11.94 -4.14 7.08
N ALA A 242 11.68 -4.93 8.10
CA ALA A 242 11.31 -6.34 7.99
C ALA A 242 10.02 -6.57 8.78
N VAL A 243 9.09 -7.34 8.20
CA VAL A 243 7.81 -7.68 8.81
C VAL A 243 7.59 -9.18 8.63
N ASP A 244 7.34 -9.87 9.72
CA ASP A 244 7.09 -11.32 9.73
C ASP A 244 5.66 -11.67 9.25
N SER A 245 5.29 -12.95 9.30
CA SER A 245 3.96 -13.41 8.88
C SER A 245 2.83 -13.03 9.85
N MET A 246 3.16 -12.70 11.11
CA MET A 246 2.23 -12.29 12.17
C MET A 246 2.07 -10.75 12.28
N GLY A 247 2.86 -9.99 11.52
CA GLY A 247 2.86 -8.53 11.51
C GLY A 247 3.80 -7.89 12.54
N ASN A 248 4.65 -8.65 13.22
CA ASN A 248 5.71 -8.09 14.05
C ASN A 248 6.77 -7.45 13.12
N MET A 249 7.37 -6.35 13.57
CA MET A 249 8.18 -5.48 12.72
C MET A 249 9.47 -5.06 13.42
N ASP A 250 10.54 -5.03 12.64
CA ASP A 250 11.80 -4.38 13.00
C ASP A 250 12.17 -3.29 12.00
N LEU A 251 12.80 -2.24 12.53
CA LEU A 251 13.24 -1.06 11.79
C LEU A 251 14.69 -0.78 12.15
N ALA A 252 15.56 -0.87 11.16
CA ALA A 252 16.98 -0.56 11.30
C ALA A 252 17.37 0.65 10.43
N GLU A 253 18.20 1.52 10.98
CA GLU A 253 18.72 2.70 10.29
C GLU A 253 20.15 2.46 9.82
N GLY A 254 20.49 2.98 8.64
CA GLY A 254 21.85 3.00 8.12
C GLY A 254 22.19 4.33 7.48
N VAL A 255 23.47 4.49 7.14
CA VAL A 255 24.01 5.66 6.45
C VAL A 255 24.74 5.22 5.18
N VAL A 256 24.44 5.89 4.08
CA VAL A 256 25.18 5.79 2.82
C VAL A 256 26.10 7.01 2.72
N THR A 257 27.41 6.77 2.81
CA THR A 257 28.44 7.80 2.64
C THR A 257 28.88 7.81 1.17
N VAL A 258 28.55 8.89 0.47
CA VAL A 258 29.00 9.15 -0.89
C VAL A 258 30.23 10.04 -0.82
N ILE A 259 31.34 9.59 -1.37
CA ILE A 259 32.62 10.31 -1.36
C ILE A 259 33.07 10.65 -2.77
N GLU A 260 33.73 11.80 -2.94
CA GLU A 260 34.39 12.11 -4.21
C GLU A 260 35.52 11.12 -4.43
N GLN A 261 35.65 10.66 -5.68
CA GLN A 261 36.83 9.94 -6.09
C GLN A 261 37.95 10.95 -6.32
N THR A 262 39.02 10.82 -5.54
CA THR A 262 40.26 11.54 -5.78
C THR A 262 41.22 10.65 -6.54
N TYR A 263 41.94 11.23 -7.50
CA TYR A 263 42.94 10.52 -8.29
C TYR A 263 44.33 10.99 -7.87
N THR A 264 45.27 10.06 -7.73
CA THR A 264 46.65 10.38 -7.38
C THR A 264 47.59 10.11 -8.54
N GLU A 265 48.72 10.82 -8.58
CA GLU A 265 49.79 10.56 -9.56
C GLU A 265 50.27 9.11 -9.47
N ASP A 266 50.43 8.55 -8.27
CA ASP A 266 50.90 7.17 -8.07
C ASP A 266 49.98 6.14 -8.73
N GLU A 267 48.66 6.31 -8.63
CA GLU A 267 47.67 5.42 -9.26
C GLU A 267 47.70 5.51 -10.78
N VAL A 268 47.73 6.74 -11.33
CA VAL A 268 47.81 6.97 -12.77
C VAL A 268 49.12 6.44 -13.33
N TYR A 269 50.23 6.66 -12.63
CA TYR A 269 51.54 6.18 -13.05
C TYR A 269 51.69 4.67 -12.96
N ALA A 270 51.06 4.01 -11.99
CA ALA A 270 51.01 2.55 -11.97
C ALA A 270 50.32 1.98 -13.22
N LEU A 271 49.17 2.54 -13.62
CA LEU A 271 48.48 2.16 -14.86
C LEU A 271 49.30 2.47 -16.11
N ALA A 272 49.99 3.61 -16.13
CA ALA A 272 50.86 3.99 -17.23
C ALA A 272 52.06 3.03 -17.36
N ASP A 273 52.68 2.63 -16.23
CA ASP A 273 53.80 1.69 -16.20
C ASP A 273 53.41 0.30 -16.71
N GLU A 274 52.22 -0.18 -16.36
CA GLU A 274 51.67 -1.43 -16.90
C GLU A 274 51.58 -1.39 -18.43
N VAL A 275 51.09 -0.28 -18.99
CA VAL A 275 51.03 -0.09 -20.44
C VAL A 275 52.42 -0.01 -21.06
N LEU A 276 53.31 0.77 -20.46
CA LEU A 276 54.67 0.96 -20.98
C LEU A 276 55.46 -0.34 -21.01
N ALA A 277 55.30 -1.21 -20.00
CA ALA A 277 55.95 -2.52 -19.97
C ALA A 277 55.63 -3.38 -21.21
N ASP A 278 54.47 -3.19 -21.83
CA ASP A 278 54.04 -3.93 -23.02
C ASP A 278 54.51 -3.29 -24.34
N ILE A 279 54.76 -1.97 -24.37
CA ILE A 279 54.98 -1.22 -25.62
C ILE A 279 56.38 -0.64 -25.78
N ILE A 280 57.18 -0.55 -24.71
CA ILE A 280 58.55 -0.03 -24.77
C ILE A 280 59.60 -1.04 -24.25
N THR A 281 60.84 -0.86 -24.69
CA THR A 281 62.02 -1.61 -24.23
C THR A 281 63.17 -0.65 -23.92
N GLU A 282 64.17 -1.09 -23.14
CA GLU A 282 65.27 -0.23 -22.67
C GLU A 282 66.14 0.32 -23.81
N ASP A 283 66.25 -0.39 -24.94
CA ASP A 283 67.08 -0.03 -26.09
C ASP A 283 66.40 0.89 -27.11
N MET A 284 65.11 1.19 -26.93
CA MET A 284 64.39 2.12 -27.80
C MET A 284 64.88 3.56 -27.64
N SER A 285 65.00 4.28 -28.76
CA SER A 285 65.20 5.72 -28.76
C SER A 285 63.96 6.45 -28.20
N ASP A 286 64.12 7.68 -27.73
CA ASP A 286 62.99 8.49 -27.26
C ASP A 286 61.94 8.69 -28.36
N TYR A 287 62.37 8.80 -29.63
CA TYR A 287 61.48 8.85 -30.78
C TYR A 287 60.68 7.55 -30.94
N ASP A 288 61.32 6.39 -30.85
CA ASP A 288 60.65 5.09 -30.99
C ASP A 288 59.67 4.84 -29.84
N LYS A 289 60.05 5.22 -28.61
CA LYS A 289 59.16 5.18 -27.44
C LYS A 289 57.95 6.09 -27.64
N ALA A 290 58.17 7.34 -28.06
CA ALA A 290 57.09 8.29 -28.33
C ALA A 290 56.15 7.75 -29.43
N HIS A 291 56.69 7.16 -30.50
CA HIS A 291 55.89 6.58 -31.58
C HIS A 291 55.07 5.37 -31.08
N ALA A 292 55.66 4.49 -30.27
CA ALA A 292 54.96 3.37 -29.66
C ALA A 292 53.78 3.85 -28.79
N ILE A 293 54.00 4.87 -27.95
CA ILE A 293 52.96 5.52 -27.14
C ILE A 293 51.87 6.11 -28.05
N TYR A 294 52.24 6.84 -29.11
CA TYR A 294 51.30 7.45 -30.05
C TYR A 294 50.35 6.40 -30.65
N VAL A 295 50.92 5.33 -31.18
CA VAL A 295 50.18 4.23 -31.81
C VAL A 295 49.28 3.53 -30.78
N TRP A 296 49.81 3.29 -29.58
CA TRP A 296 49.04 2.64 -28.53
C TRP A 296 47.84 3.48 -28.10
N VAL A 297 48.02 4.78 -27.86
CA VAL A 297 46.93 5.69 -27.45
C VAL A 297 45.84 5.73 -28.51
N GLN A 298 46.19 5.88 -29.80
CA GLN A 298 45.23 5.88 -30.89
C GLN A 298 44.50 4.55 -31.10
N GLY A 299 45.16 3.44 -30.81
CA GLY A 299 44.62 2.10 -31.01
C GLY A 299 43.78 1.57 -29.84
N ASN A 300 43.99 2.09 -28.63
CA ASN A 300 43.42 1.52 -27.41
C ASN A 300 42.45 2.43 -26.66
N ILE A 301 42.33 3.70 -27.06
CA ILE A 301 41.31 4.61 -26.52
C ILE A 301 40.27 4.86 -27.60
N GLY A 302 38.99 4.68 -27.26
CA GLY A 302 37.86 5.04 -28.12
C GLY A 302 37.40 6.48 -27.88
N TYR A 303 37.19 7.25 -28.96
CA TYR A 303 36.74 8.64 -28.83
C TYR A 303 35.26 8.72 -28.42
N SER A 304 34.97 9.42 -27.32
CA SER A 304 33.61 9.69 -26.80
C SER A 304 33.60 11.03 -26.05
N GLU A 305 32.46 11.72 -25.98
CA GLU A 305 32.34 12.93 -25.15
C GLU A 305 32.63 12.60 -23.67
N SER A 306 33.34 13.50 -22.97
CA SER A 306 33.65 13.38 -21.55
C SER A 306 33.45 14.72 -20.82
N ASP A 307 33.24 14.66 -19.51
CA ASP A 307 33.18 15.84 -18.64
C ASP A 307 34.48 16.01 -17.83
N ASP A 308 35.58 15.36 -18.25
CA ASP A 308 36.84 15.26 -17.48
C ASP A 308 37.70 16.53 -17.52
N SER A 309 37.12 17.64 -17.97
CA SER A 309 37.84 18.90 -18.14
C SER A 309 38.36 19.44 -16.81
N GLY A 310 39.67 19.72 -16.75
CA GLY A 310 40.29 20.46 -15.65
C GLY A 310 41.03 19.63 -14.59
N ASP A 311 40.88 18.30 -14.59
CA ASP A 311 41.70 17.39 -13.78
C ASP A 311 42.34 16.31 -14.67
N TRP A 312 43.63 16.52 -14.99
CA TRP A 312 44.35 15.61 -15.89
C TRP A 312 44.55 14.22 -15.27
N LEU A 313 44.53 14.09 -13.94
CA LEU A 313 44.67 12.78 -13.29
C LEU A 313 43.42 11.93 -13.53
N LYS A 314 42.24 12.52 -13.38
CA LYS A 314 40.98 11.87 -13.75
C LYS A 314 40.97 11.48 -15.23
N GLY A 315 41.25 12.43 -16.11
CA GLY A 315 41.26 12.18 -17.56
C GLY A 315 42.25 11.08 -17.99
N ALA A 316 43.42 11.03 -17.36
CA ALA A 316 44.41 9.98 -17.57
C ALA A 316 43.96 8.63 -17.01
N TYR A 317 43.42 8.60 -15.79
CA TYR A 317 42.89 7.39 -15.18
C TYR A 317 41.77 6.78 -16.02
N ASP A 318 40.79 7.57 -16.43
CA ASP A 318 39.66 7.11 -17.24
C ASP A 318 40.11 6.61 -18.61
N GLY A 319 41.03 7.31 -19.27
CA GLY A 319 41.58 6.85 -20.55
C GLY A 319 42.43 5.57 -20.43
N LEU A 320 43.23 5.43 -19.37
CA LEU A 320 44.06 4.25 -19.11
C LEU A 320 43.21 3.05 -18.65
N LYS A 321 42.22 3.25 -17.78
CA LYS A 321 41.44 2.16 -17.20
C LYS A 321 40.20 1.81 -18.01
N ASN A 322 39.41 2.81 -18.41
CA ASN A 322 38.11 2.63 -19.05
C ASN A 322 38.20 2.59 -20.58
N ARG A 323 39.35 2.99 -21.15
CA ARG A 323 39.66 2.89 -22.61
C ARG A 323 38.76 3.76 -23.48
N HIS A 324 38.23 4.86 -22.97
CA HIS A 324 37.45 5.83 -23.75
C HIS A 324 37.66 7.26 -23.23
N GLY A 325 37.30 8.26 -24.05
CA GLY A 325 37.35 9.68 -23.67
C GLY A 325 37.44 10.64 -24.86
N ASP A 326 37.49 11.94 -24.60
CA ASP A 326 37.64 12.97 -25.62
C ASP A 326 39.09 13.49 -25.72
N CYS A 327 39.32 14.55 -26.48
CA CYS A 327 40.65 15.14 -26.66
C CYS A 327 41.43 15.38 -25.35
N TYR A 328 40.76 15.69 -24.25
CA TYR A 328 41.38 15.89 -22.95
C TYR A 328 41.92 14.57 -22.38
N ASN A 329 41.17 13.47 -22.47
CA ASN A 329 41.64 12.14 -22.05
C ASN A 329 42.83 11.66 -22.90
N TYR A 330 42.77 11.85 -24.23
CA TYR A 330 43.89 11.48 -25.11
C TYR A 330 45.16 12.24 -24.73
N PHE A 331 45.06 13.54 -24.49
CA PHE A 331 46.13 14.38 -23.98
C PHE A 331 46.65 13.89 -22.61
N ALA A 332 45.75 13.65 -21.66
CA ALA A 332 46.11 13.29 -20.30
C ALA A 332 46.80 11.92 -20.21
N VAL A 333 46.32 10.92 -20.95
CA VAL A 333 46.97 9.61 -21.06
C VAL A 333 48.34 9.74 -21.73
N SER A 334 48.42 10.53 -22.81
CA SER A 334 49.68 10.78 -23.49
C SER A 334 50.70 11.43 -22.56
N LYS A 335 50.29 12.44 -21.79
CA LYS A 335 51.12 13.09 -20.76
C LYS A 335 51.65 12.08 -19.73
N ALA A 336 50.79 11.22 -19.19
CA ALA A 336 51.19 10.20 -18.22
C ALA A 336 52.23 9.23 -18.79
N LEU A 337 51.95 8.66 -19.98
CA LEU A 337 52.84 7.70 -20.64
C LEU A 337 54.18 8.32 -21.05
N LEU A 338 54.18 9.53 -21.63
CA LEU A 338 55.39 10.25 -22.01
C LEU A 338 56.27 10.57 -20.80
N THR A 339 55.64 11.05 -19.71
CA THR A 339 56.33 11.37 -18.45
C THR A 339 56.97 10.12 -17.84
N ARG A 340 56.22 9.00 -17.80
CA ARG A 340 56.73 7.72 -17.26
C ARG A 340 57.78 7.07 -18.16
N ALA A 341 57.73 7.29 -19.47
CA ALA A 341 58.77 6.87 -20.40
C ALA A 341 60.04 7.73 -20.34
N GLY A 342 60.06 8.80 -19.54
CA GLY A 342 61.19 9.72 -19.40
C GLY A 342 61.34 10.71 -20.56
N ILE A 343 60.31 10.85 -21.41
CA ILE A 343 60.32 11.75 -22.56
C ILE A 343 59.91 13.14 -22.11
N LYS A 344 60.74 14.14 -22.41
CA LYS A 344 60.39 15.54 -22.18
C LYS A 344 59.12 15.87 -22.94
N ASN A 345 58.11 16.32 -22.21
CA ASN A 345 56.82 16.68 -22.78
C ASN A 345 56.28 17.95 -22.14
N GLY A 346 55.36 18.60 -22.85
CA GLY A 346 54.66 19.79 -22.41
C GLY A 346 53.24 19.81 -22.91
N ASP A 347 52.42 20.63 -22.27
CA ASP A 347 50.99 20.71 -22.54
C ASP A 347 50.71 21.90 -23.45
N ILE A 348 49.79 21.74 -24.40
CA ILE A 348 49.23 22.85 -25.18
C ILE A 348 47.70 22.76 -25.17
N GLU A 349 47.10 23.91 -24.93
CA GLU A 349 45.67 24.14 -25.11
C GLU A 349 45.44 25.09 -26.29
N ILE A 350 44.43 24.79 -27.11
CA ILE A 350 43.97 25.73 -28.13
C ILE A 350 43.52 27.04 -27.47
N ILE A 351 43.66 28.18 -28.14
CA ILE A 351 43.02 29.42 -27.67
C ILE A 351 41.50 29.15 -27.60
N PRO A 352 40.89 29.15 -26.41
CA PRO A 352 39.53 28.68 -26.26
C PRO A 352 38.57 29.64 -26.94
N THR A 353 37.55 29.07 -27.58
CA THR A 353 36.40 29.82 -28.10
C THR A 353 35.13 29.24 -27.52
N ALA A 354 34.00 29.96 -27.65
CA ALA A 354 32.72 29.53 -27.09
C ALA A 354 32.28 28.12 -27.52
N THR A 355 32.83 27.57 -28.62
CA THR A 355 32.43 26.27 -29.16
C THR A 355 33.61 25.32 -29.38
N ARG A 356 34.83 25.68 -28.98
CA ARG A 356 36.02 24.87 -29.28
C ARG A 356 37.01 24.88 -28.14
N HIS A 357 37.36 23.66 -27.75
CA HIS A 357 38.44 23.28 -26.88
C HIS A 357 39.22 22.16 -27.60
N HIS A 358 40.52 22.07 -27.34
CA HIS A 358 41.39 21.01 -27.84
C HIS A 358 42.68 21.04 -27.04
N TYR A 359 43.14 19.88 -26.61
CA TYR A 359 44.39 19.72 -25.86
C TYR A 359 45.27 18.72 -26.59
N TRP A 360 46.58 18.98 -26.58
CA TRP A 360 47.57 18.06 -27.11
C TRP A 360 48.92 18.29 -26.44
N ASN A 361 49.89 17.43 -26.72
CA ASN A 361 51.22 17.51 -26.16
C ASN A 361 52.21 18.09 -27.16
N VAL A 362 53.33 18.55 -26.63
CA VAL A 362 54.59 18.67 -27.37
C VAL A 362 55.62 17.75 -26.72
N ILE A 363 56.57 17.27 -27.51
CA ILE A 363 57.65 16.38 -27.05
C ILE A 363 59.00 16.83 -27.61
N ASP A 364 60.07 16.55 -26.87
CA ASP A 364 61.45 16.72 -27.33
C ASP A 364 62.19 15.38 -27.18
N CYS A 365 62.51 14.75 -28.31
CA CYS A 365 63.26 13.49 -28.40
C CYS A 365 64.76 13.73 -28.70
N GLY A 366 65.26 14.96 -28.51
CA GLY A 366 66.67 15.33 -28.70
C GLY A 366 66.96 16.20 -29.92
N GLU A 367 65.97 16.45 -30.79
CA GLU A 367 66.07 17.29 -31.99
C GLU A 367 65.24 18.58 -31.90
N GLY A 368 64.85 18.94 -30.67
CA GLY A 368 63.99 20.07 -30.37
C GLY A 368 62.52 19.69 -30.31
N TRP A 369 61.70 20.64 -29.87
CA TRP A 369 60.28 20.44 -29.66
C TRP A 369 59.53 20.11 -30.96
N ARG A 370 58.59 19.16 -30.88
CA ARG A 370 57.65 18.76 -31.93
C ARG A 370 56.27 18.56 -31.33
N HIS A 371 55.23 18.74 -32.12
CA HIS A 371 53.86 18.47 -31.66
C HIS A 371 53.56 16.97 -31.64
N PHE A 372 52.73 16.60 -30.67
CA PHE A 372 52.26 15.25 -30.39
C PHE A 372 50.76 15.32 -30.07
N ASP A 373 49.91 15.10 -31.08
CA ASP A 373 48.46 15.05 -30.94
C ASP A 373 47.94 13.66 -31.33
N THR A 374 47.61 12.88 -30.31
CA THR A 374 47.05 11.54 -30.43
C THR A 374 45.55 11.54 -30.71
N THR A 375 44.88 12.69 -30.64
CA THR A 375 43.43 12.76 -30.83
C THR A 375 43.06 12.41 -32.28
N PRO A 376 42.19 11.41 -32.51
CA PRO A 376 41.83 11.01 -33.86
C PRO A 376 41.07 12.14 -34.58
N ARG A 377 41.40 12.35 -35.86
CA ARG A 377 40.71 13.29 -36.75
C ARG A 377 39.88 12.55 -37.80
N THR A 378 38.75 13.14 -38.18
CA THR A 378 37.81 12.55 -39.16
C THR A 378 38.37 12.50 -40.58
N ASP A 379 39.25 13.45 -40.95
CA ASP A 379 39.83 13.58 -42.28
C ASP A 379 40.97 12.60 -42.59
N LYS A 380 41.50 11.89 -41.57
CA LYS A 380 42.59 10.89 -41.63
C LYS A 380 43.90 11.35 -42.31
N SER A 381 43.95 12.57 -42.82
CA SER A 381 45.12 13.19 -43.46
C SER A 381 46.07 13.77 -42.42
N PHE A 382 45.56 14.12 -41.24
CA PHE A 382 46.37 14.61 -40.14
C PHE A 382 47.27 13.53 -39.56
N LYS A 383 48.57 13.83 -39.49
CA LYS A 383 49.57 13.03 -38.80
C LYS A 383 50.04 13.83 -37.59
N GLY A 384 49.41 13.63 -36.44
CA GLY A 384 49.72 14.39 -35.23
C GLY A 384 51.02 13.99 -34.53
N PHE A 385 51.82 13.08 -35.10
CA PHE A 385 53.03 12.56 -34.45
C PHE A 385 54.29 13.26 -34.95
N TYR A 386 55.04 13.85 -34.01
CA TYR A 386 56.38 14.42 -34.23
C TYR A 386 56.46 15.44 -35.37
N ILE A 387 55.43 16.27 -35.51
CA ILE A 387 55.34 17.30 -36.55
C ILE A 387 55.92 18.63 -36.08
N THR A 388 56.45 19.40 -37.02
CA THR A 388 56.93 20.76 -36.77
C THR A 388 55.76 21.72 -36.53
N ASP A 389 56.06 22.85 -35.90
CA ASP A 389 55.08 23.92 -35.71
C ASP A 389 54.57 24.49 -37.06
N GLU A 390 55.44 24.60 -38.06
CA GLU A 390 55.04 25.05 -39.41
C GLU A 390 54.03 24.08 -40.05
N GLU A 391 54.31 22.78 -40.04
CA GLU A 391 53.41 21.74 -40.56
C GLU A 391 52.06 21.71 -39.83
N LEU A 392 52.09 21.79 -38.48
CA LEU A 392 50.85 21.84 -37.70
C LEU A 392 50.02 23.08 -38.09
N MET A 393 50.66 24.21 -38.33
CA MET A 393 49.95 25.44 -38.65
C MET A 393 49.43 25.50 -40.07
N GLU A 394 50.13 24.90 -41.02
CA GLU A 394 49.60 24.69 -42.37
C GLU A 394 48.30 23.86 -42.30
N TYR A 395 48.32 22.74 -41.58
CA TYR A 395 47.13 21.92 -41.36
C TYR A 395 46.03 22.72 -40.65
N SER A 396 46.36 23.37 -39.54
CA SER A 396 45.41 24.15 -38.74
C SER A 396 44.72 25.26 -39.55
N ASN A 397 45.46 25.99 -40.37
CA ASN A 397 44.91 27.05 -41.23
C ASN A 397 43.89 26.53 -42.26
N GLN A 398 44.07 25.30 -42.75
CA GLN A 398 43.14 24.64 -43.66
C GLN A 398 41.92 24.04 -42.93
N HIS A 399 42.04 23.78 -41.63
CA HIS A 399 41.03 23.11 -40.81
C HIS A 399 40.47 24.04 -39.73
N TYR A 400 40.02 25.22 -40.16
CA TYR A 400 39.36 26.22 -39.31
C TYR A 400 40.18 26.63 -38.08
N ARG A 401 41.51 26.72 -38.15
CA ARG A 401 42.38 27.03 -37.00
C ARG A 401 42.30 25.97 -35.88
N SER A 402 42.23 24.68 -36.24
CA SER A 402 42.08 23.52 -35.32
C SER A 402 43.09 23.44 -34.19
N HIS A 403 44.25 24.07 -34.34
CA HIS A 403 45.35 24.02 -33.37
C HIS A 403 45.96 25.41 -33.11
N ASN A 404 45.18 26.46 -33.22
CA ASN A 404 45.69 27.81 -32.95
C ASN A 404 45.89 28.02 -31.43
N TYR A 405 47.13 28.07 -30.99
CA TYR A 405 47.53 28.25 -29.59
C TYR A 405 48.27 29.60 -29.39
N ASP A 406 48.38 30.03 -28.13
CA ASP A 406 49.10 31.24 -27.76
C ASP A 406 50.61 30.97 -27.64
N ARG A 407 51.39 31.52 -28.57
CA ARG A 407 52.86 31.34 -28.66
C ARG A 407 53.64 32.23 -27.69
N GLU A 408 52.98 33.20 -27.06
CA GLU A 408 53.57 33.98 -25.97
C GLU A 408 53.50 33.20 -24.65
N VAL A 409 52.46 32.35 -24.50
CA VAL A 409 52.30 31.45 -23.35
C VAL A 409 53.12 30.15 -23.54
N TYR A 410 52.99 29.51 -24.70
CA TYR A 410 53.66 28.25 -25.01
C TYR A 410 54.91 28.49 -25.87
N THR A 411 56.04 28.74 -25.22
CA THR A 411 57.28 29.22 -25.86
C THR A 411 58.20 28.11 -26.40
N TYR A 412 57.70 26.88 -26.54
CA TYR A 412 58.51 25.70 -26.90
C TYR A 412 59.27 25.83 -28.24
N PHE A 413 58.78 26.67 -29.14
CA PHE A 413 59.32 26.85 -30.50
C PHE A 413 59.98 28.22 -30.71
N ASN A 414 60.23 28.99 -29.64
CA ASN A 414 60.75 30.36 -29.72
C ASN A 414 62.30 30.44 -29.71
N GLU A 415 63.00 29.30 -29.75
CA GLU A 415 64.47 29.20 -29.67
C GLU A 415 65.18 29.09 -31.03
#